data_AF-A0A7S2YQN1-F1
#
_entry.id   AF-A0A7S2YQN1-F1
#
_cell.length_a   1.000
_cell.length_b   1.000
_cell.length_c   1.000
_cell.angle_alpha   90.00
_cell.angle_beta   90.00
_cell.angle_gamma   90.00
#
_symmetry.space_group_name_H-M   'P 1'
#
loop_
_entity.id
_entity.type
_entity.pdbx_description
1 polymer ?
#
loop_
_entity_poly.entity_id
_entity_poly.type
_entity_poly.pdbx_seq_one_letter_code
_entity_poly.pdbx_strand_id
1 'polypeptide(L)'
;MLLALLVVLCLVYACVWTFRHTQCYSREAGVTWHEGPSHRMTRPCPPVSYPTLGQQMDDPRPHICITTLTDEQSPSVWQRQLRCRDFDQVGHVTWPNRQAYANKHGYTLVDGSFLMDSSRPPAWSKIRAVQYLLSSNFTHDATRNPTGRPCDWVFWMDADTVILNSSIALESILPQDDDNKDSNRKIDLIVTMDRRFTANSGAWLIRAQSE
;
A
#
# COMPACT_ATOMS: atom_id res chain seq x y z
N MET A 1 -8.27 31.61 -40.77
CA MET A 1 -9.20 30.85 -39.89
C MET A 1 -8.51 29.81 -39.02
N LEU A 2 -7.71 28.89 -39.57
CA LEU A 2 -7.06 27.83 -38.79
C LEU A 2 -6.14 28.33 -37.66
N LEU A 3 -5.36 29.39 -37.93
CA LEU A 3 -4.43 29.98 -36.96
C LEU A 3 -5.17 30.60 -35.76
N ALA A 4 -6.28 31.31 -36.02
CA ALA A 4 -7.10 31.91 -34.97
C ALA A 4 -7.76 30.85 -34.08
N LEU A 5 -8.19 29.72 -34.67
CA LEU A 5 -8.80 28.62 -33.94
C LEU A 5 -7.77 27.92 -33.03
N LEU A 6 -6.53 27.74 -33.50
CA LEU A 6 -5.41 27.22 -32.71
C LEU A 6 -5.06 28.12 -31.52
N VAL A 7 -4.98 29.44 -31.72
CA VAL A 7 -4.71 30.40 -30.63
C VAL A 7 -5.82 30.34 -29.58
N VAL A 8 -7.08 30.29 -29.99
CA VAL A 8 -8.21 30.17 -29.05
C VAL A 8 -8.14 28.85 -28.28
N LEU A 9 -7.85 27.72 -28.93
CA LEU A 9 -7.68 26.44 -28.24
C LEU A 9 -6.51 26.45 -27.26
N CYS A 10 -5.37 27.06 -27.61
CA CYS A 10 -4.23 27.23 -26.71
C CYS A 10 -4.57 28.10 -25.50
N LEU A 11 -5.32 29.20 -25.69
CA LEU A 11 -5.75 30.07 -24.60
C LEU A 11 -6.77 29.38 -23.68
N VAL A 12 -7.74 28.66 -24.24
CA VAL A 12 -8.70 27.87 -23.45
C VAL A 12 -7.96 26.78 -22.66
N TYR A 13 -7.03 26.07 -23.30
CA TYR A 13 -6.20 25.09 -22.62
C TYR A 13 -5.38 25.73 -21.49
N ALA A 14 -4.73 26.86 -21.75
CA ALA A 14 -3.93 27.58 -20.75
C ALA A 14 -4.78 28.06 -19.57
N CYS A 15 -5.99 28.59 -19.81
CA CYS A 15 -6.94 28.99 -18.77
C CYS A 15 -7.46 27.81 -17.94
N VAL A 16 -7.85 26.70 -18.59
CA VAL A 16 -8.29 25.48 -17.88
C VAL A 16 -7.14 24.87 -17.09
N TRP A 17 -5.94 24.85 -17.66
CA TRP A 17 -4.73 24.35 -17.03
C TRP A 17 -4.35 25.20 -15.81
N THR A 18 -4.30 26.53 -15.95
CA THR A 18 -4.00 27.45 -14.85
C THR A 18 -5.06 27.39 -13.76
N PHE A 19 -6.36 27.34 -14.09
CA PHE A 19 -7.44 27.22 -13.10
C PHE A 19 -7.35 25.89 -12.34
N ARG A 20 -7.10 24.77 -13.03
CA ARG A 20 -6.88 23.47 -12.37
C ARG A 20 -5.64 23.47 -11.50
N HIS A 21 -4.51 23.96 -12.02
CA HIS A 21 -3.28 24.04 -11.23
C HIS A 21 -3.40 24.98 -10.04
N THR A 22 -4.12 26.11 -10.13
CA THR A 22 -4.33 27.00 -8.97
C THR A 22 -5.27 26.40 -7.93
N GLN A 23 -6.29 25.63 -8.33
CA GLN A 23 -7.11 24.86 -7.39
C GLN A 23 -6.32 23.74 -6.69
N CYS A 24 -5.37 23.13 -7.41
CA CYS A 24 -4.60 21.99 -6.91
C CYS A 24 -3.29 22.40 -6.20
N TYR A 25 -2.76 23.60 -6.50
CA TYR A 25 -1.60 24.25 -5.87
C TYR A 25 -1.96 25.61 -5.27
N SER A 26 -3.05 25.68 -4.50
CA SER A 26 -3.30 26.84 -3.64
C SER A 26 -2.18 26.95 -2.60
N ARG A 27 -1.10 27.64 -3.00
CA ARG A 27 0.06 28.13 -2.24
C ARG A 27 0.20 27.60 -0.81
N GLU A 28 1.04 26.58 -0.63
CA GLU A 28 1.93 26.52 0.53
C GLU A 28 3.25 27.24 0.15
N ALA A 29 3.18 28.57 0.08
CA ALA A 29 4.38 29.40 -0.01
C ALA A 29 4.99 29.48 1.41
N GLY A 30 5.94 28.59 1.68
CA GLY A 30 6.64 28.50 2.96
C GLY A 30 6.45 27.13 3.60
N VAL A 31 7.11 26.11 3.07
CA VAL A 31 7.14 24.79 3.72
C VAL A 31 8.12 24.85 4.87
N THR A 32 7.64 25.26 6.04
CA THR A 32 8.24 24.82 7.31
C THR A 32 7.66 23.45 7.64
N TRP A 33 8.53 22.43 7.65
CA TRP A 33 8.16 21.12 8.16
C TRP A 33 7.85 21.24 9.66
N HIS A 34 6.57 21.18 10.01
CA HIS A 34 6.14 21.03 11.39
C HIS A 34 5.87 19.57 11.65
N GLU A 35 6.37 19.04 12.77
CA GLU A 35 5.92 17.75 13.27
C GLU A 35 4.42 17.85 13.56
N GLY A 36 3.60 17.24 12.71
CA GLY A 36 2.17 17.20 12.91
C GLY A 36 1.85 16.44 14.21
N PRO A 37 0.94 16.93 15.07
CA PRO A 37 0.51 16.21 16.28
C PRO A 37 -0.34 14.96 15.98
N SER A 38 -0.41 14.51 14.73
CA SER A 38 -0.85 13.16 14.37
C SER A 38 0.38 12.27 14.40
N HIS A 39 0.60 11.43 15.40
CA HIS A 39 -0.31 10.44 15.94
C HIS A 39 -0.07 10.34 17.44
N ARG A 40 -1.05 9.85 18.22
CA ARG A 40 -0.79 9.48 19.62
C ARG A 40 0.19 8.29 19.65
N MET A 41 1.49 8.53 19.45
CA MET A 41 2.54 7.51 19.51
C MET A 41 2.62 6.88 20.90
N THR A 42 2.06 7.56 21.91
CA THR A 42 2.00 7.13 23.30
C THR A 42 0.76 6.29 23.64
N ARG A 43 -0.17 6.07 22.69
CA ARG A 43 -1.27 5.14 22.96
C ARG A 43 -0.75 3.71 22.85
N PRO A 44 -0.82 2.91 23.93
CA PRO A 44 -0.57 1.49 23.80
C PRO A 44 -1.59 0.91 22.82
N CYS A 45 -1.12 0.17 21.83
CA CYS A 45 -2.00 -0.65 20.99
C CYS A 45 -2.64 -1.69 21.91
N PRO A 46 -3.98 -1.79 21.96
CA PRO A 46 -4.61 -2.85 22.74
C PRO A 46 -4.13 -4.21 22.20
N PRO A 47 -3.95 -5.21 23.08
CA PRO A 47 -3.65 -6.56 22.61
C PRO A 47 -4.79 -7.05 21.72
N VAL A 48 -4.47 -7.88 20.72
CA VAL A 48 -5.50 -8.53 19.92
C VAL A 48 -6.32 -9.49 20.79
N SER A 49 -7.60 -9.66 20.48
CA SER A 49 -8.53 -10.49 21.25
C SER A 49 -8.57 -11.96 20.80
N TYR A 50 -7.60 -12.41 20.00
CA TYR A 50 -7.53 -13.75 19.41
C TYR A 50 -6.09 -14.29 19.50
N PRO A 51 -5.92 -15.63 19.49
CA PRO A 51 -4.59 -16.26 19.45
C PRO A 51 -3.82 -15.86 18.19
N THR A 52 -2.50 -15.67 18.33
CA THR A 52 -1.64 -15.21 17.22
C THR A 52 -0.48 -16.13 16.97
N LEU A 53 0.01 -16.12 15.73
CA LEU A 53 1.20 -16.88 15.32
C LEU A 53 2.46 -16.51 16.13
N GLY A 54 2.51 -15.31 16.70
CA GLY A 54 3.63 -14.87 17.55
C GLY A 54 3.70 -15.54 18.93
N GLN A 55 2.62 -16.17 19.41
CA GLN A 55 2.60 -16.86 20.70
C GLN A 55 3.05 -18.32 20.61
N GLN A 56 2.95 -18.91 19.42
CA GLN A 56 3.24 -20.31 19.15
C GLN A 56 4.03 -20.38 17.82
N MET A 57 5.36 -20.22 17.89
CA MET A 57 6.23 -20.37 16.73
C MET A 57 6.47 -21.86 16.46
N ASP A 58 5.48 -22.52 15.86
CA ASP A 58 5.70 -23.83 15.26
C ASP A 58 6.34 -23.63 13.86
N ASP A 59 7.36 -24.44 13.56
CA ASP A 59 8.04 -24.47 12.25
C ASP A 59 7.23 -25.37 11.31
N PRO A 60 6.88 -24.95 10.07
CA PRO A 60 7.39 -23.80 9.33
C PRO A 60 6.69 -22.46 9.59
N ARG A 61 7.50 -21.39 9.72
CA ARG A 61 7.00 -20.01 9.76
C ARG A 61 6.23 -19.66 8.46
N PRO A 62 5.13 -18.87 8.56
CA PRO A 62 4.37 -18.42 7.41
C PRO A 62 5.24 -17.53 6.51
N HIS A 63 5.12 -17.71 5.19
CA HIS A 63 5.72 -16.82 4.22
C HIS A 63 4.84 -15.58 4.05
N ILE A 64 5.29 -14.47 4.61
CA ILE A 64 4.55 -13.20 4.58
C ILE A 64 5.15 -12.31 3.49
N CYS A 65 4.27 -11.81 2.61
CA CYS A 65 4.63 -10.92 1.53
C CYS A 65 4.02 -9.53 1.77
N ILE A 66 4.80 -8.49 1.55
CA ILE A 66 4.40 -7.09 1.68
C ILE A 66 4.40 -6.47 0.30
N THR A 67 3.36 -5.68 -0.03
CA THR A 67 3.37 -4.91 -1.28
C THR A 67 2.76 -3.53 -1.11
N THR A 68 3.18 -2.66 -2.02
CA THR A 68 2.71 -1.30 -2.22
C THR A 68 2.81 -0.99 -3.71
N LEU A 69 2.21 0.11 -4.16
CA LEU A 69 2.43 0.61 -5.52
C LEU A 69 2.38 2.12 -5.53
N THR A 70 3.10 2.70 -6.48
CA THR A 70 3.10 4.12 -6.79
C THR A 70 3.05 4.32 -8.29
N ASP A 71 2.48 5.45 -8.72
CA ASP A 71 2.46 5.86 -10.11
C ASP A 71 3.58 6.85 -10.46
N GLU A 72 4.56 6.98 -9.56
CA GLU A 72 5.77 7.82 -9.67
C GLU A 72 6.58 7.50 -10.93
N GLN A 73 6.65 6.23 -11.31
CA GLN A 73 7.36 5.79 -12.51
C GLN A 73 6.48 5.84 -13.79
N SER A 74 5.27 6.40 -13.74
CA SER A 74 4.39 6.45 -14.92
C SER A 74 5.02 7.32 -16.02
N PRO A 75 5.19 6.78 -17.25
CA PRO A 75 5.73 7.55 -18.37
C PRO A 75 4.71 8.54 -18.95
N SER A 76 3.45 8.49 -18.50
CA SER A 76 2.37 9.30 -19.07
C SER A 76 2.42 10.74 -18.56
N VAL A 77 3.01 11.63 -19.37
CA VAL A 77 3.01 13.09 -19.15
C VAL A 77 1.58 13.62 -18.97
N TRP A 78 0.61 13.09 -19.73
CA TRP A 78 -0.79 13.49 -19.60
C TRP A 78 -1.41 13.10 -18.26
N GLN A 79 -1.14 11.89 -17.77
CA GLN A 79 -1.59 11.50 -16.44
C GLN A 79 -0.95 12.38 -15.38
N ARG A 80 0.36 12.65 -15.45
CA ARG A 80 1.05 13.54 -14.51
C ARG A 80 0.48 14.96 -14.53
N GLN A 81 0.20 15.50 -15.73
CA GLN A 81 -0.38 16.83 -15.89
C GLN A 81 -1.84 16.96 -15.45
N LEU A 82 -2.59 15.86 -15.45
CA LEU A 82 -3.99 15.82 -15.02
C LEU A 82 -4.15 15.51 -13.51
N ARG A 83 -3.06 15.16 -12.81
CA ARG A 83 -3.09 14.94 -11.36
C ARG A 83 -3.20 16.26 -10.63
N CYS A 84 -4.06 16.26 -9.62
CA CYS A 84 -4.21 17.38 -8.69
C CYS A 84 -3.37 17.25 -7.41
N ARG A 85 -2.51 16.23 -7.33
CA ARG A 85 -1.62 15.99 -6.20
C ARG A 85 -0.26 15.55 -6.73
N ASP A 86 0.78 16.13 -6.16
CA ASP A 86 2.15 15.71 -6.36
C ASP A 86 2.46 14.62 -5.33
N PHE A 87 2.53 13.37 -5.80
CA PHE A 87 2.98 12.23 -5.00
C PHE A 87 4.35 11.74 -5.49
N ASP A 88 5.03 12.53 -6.32
CA ASP A 88 6.37 12.19 -6.78
C ASP A 88 7.27 12.03 -5.54
N GLN A 89 8.17 11.05 -5.56
CA GLN A 89 9.09 10.69 -4.46
C GLN A 89 8.48 10.06 -3.21
N VAL A 90 7.16 10.01 -3.04
CA VAL A 90 6.56 9.36 -1.84
C VAL A 90 6.97 7.89 -1.77
N GLY A 91 6.98 7.18 -2.91
CA GLY A 91 7.47 5.81 -2.99
C GLY A 91 8.95 5.72 -2.63
N HIS A 92 9.77 6.56 -3.24
CA HIS A 92 11.22 6.63 -3.00
C HIS A 92 11.57 6.87 -1.51
N VAL A 93 10.88 7.79 -0.82
CA VAL A 93 11.15 8.14 0.57
C VAL A 93 10.68 7.04 1.55
N THR A 94 9.57 6.39 1.26
CA THR A 94 8.98 5.39 2.17
C THR A 94 9.51 3.97 1.94
N TRP A 95 10.07 3.67 0.76
CA TRP A 95 10.58 2.35 0.42
C TRP A 95 11.65 1.82 1.39
N PRO A 96 12.71 2.58 1.76
CA PRO A 96 13.73 2.09 2.68
C PRO A 96 13.17 1.70 4.05
N ASN A 97 12.12 2.39 4.53
CA ASN A 97 11.46 2.08 5.80
C ASN A 97 10.80 0.69 5.77
N ARG A 98 10.09 0.37 4.68
CA ARG A 98 9.46 -0.95 4.50
C ARG A 98 10.48 -2.05 4.26
N GLN A 99 11.51 -1.77 3.46
CA GLN A 99 12.56 -2.73 3.16
C GLN A 99 13.34 -3.11 4.43
N ALA A 100 13.66 -2.14 5.28
CA ALA A 100 14.33 -2.40 6.55
C ALA A 100 13.48 -3.30 7.48
N TYR A 101 12.16 -3.06 7.53
CA TYR A 101 11.24 -3.89 8.29
C TYR A 101 11.12 -5.32 7.72
N ALA A 102 10.96 -5.45 6.40
CA ALA A 102 10.89 -6.73 5.73
C ALA A 102 12.18 -7.55 5.96
N ASN A 103 13.35 -6.93 5.79
CA ASN A 103 14.64 -7.58 6.03
C ASN A 103 14.80 -8.01 7.50
N LYS A 104 14.35 -7.18 8.45
CA LYS A 104 14.44 -7.48 9.89
C LYS A 104 13.67 -8.73 10.27
N HIS A 105 12.51 -8.98 9.64
CA HIS A 105 11.61 -10.06 10.02
C HIS A 105 11.58 -11.22 9.03
N GLY A 106 12.30 -11.14 7.91
CA GLY A 106 12.37 -12.17 6.88
C GLY A 106 11.14 -12.19 5.96
N TYR A 107 10.50 -11.05 5.73
CA TYR A 107 9.36 -10.93 4.83
C TYR A 107 9.81 -10.61 3.40
N THR A 108 8.98 -10.98 2.42
CA THR A 108 9.21 -10.66 1.01
C THR A 108 8.54 -9.33 0.66
N LEU A 109 9.32 -8.29 0.35
CA LEU A 109 8.78 -6.99 -0.10
C LEU A 109 8.79 -6.91 -1.63
N VAL A 110 7.64 -6.57 -2.22
CA VAL A 110 7.47 -6.48 -3.67
C VAL A 110 6.90 -5.12 -4.07
N ASP A 111 7.58 -4.44 -5.00
CA ASP A 111 7.06 -3.24 -5.64
C ASP A 111 6.00 -3.66 -6.67
N GLY A 112 4.74 -3.38 -6.37
CA GLY A 112 3.59 -3.67 -7.20
C GLY A 112 3.30 -2.61 -8.28
N SER A 113 4.16 -1.59 -8.43
CA SER A 113 3.93 -0.48 -9.39
C SER A 113 3.80 -0.95 -10.85
N PHE A 114 4.43 -2.07 -11.21
CA PHE A 114 4.28 -2.69 -12.54
C PHE A 114 2.88 -3.29 -12.81
N LEU A 115 2.04 -3.44 -11.77
CA LEU A 115 0.67 -3.98 -11.87
C LEU A 115 -0.40 -2.88 -11.92
N MET A 116 0.02 -1.62 -12.00
CA MET A 116 -0.89 -0.50 -12.14
C MET A 116 -1.85 -0.66 -13.31
N ASP A 117 -3.13 -0.41 -13.03
CA ASP A 117 -4.20 -0.46 -14.01
C ASP A 117 -4.74 0.94 -14.29
N SER A 118 -4.29 1.55 -15.38
CA SER A 118 -4.75 2.88 -15.79
C SER A 118 -6.20 2.89 -16.31
N SER A 119 -6.85 1.73 -16.49
CA SER A 119 -8.27 1.66 -16.88
C SER A 119 -9.23 1.84 -15.71
N ARG A 120 -8.72 1.81 -14.47
CA ARG A 120 -9.51 1.94 -13.23
C ARG A 120 -8.98 3.08 -12.38
N PRO A 121 -9.78 3.60 -11.42
CA PRO A 121 -9.26 4.57 -10.45
C PRO A 121 -8.03 3.98 -9.72
N PRO A 122 -6.96 4.77 -9.48
CA PRO A 122 -5.68 4.24 -8.99
C PRO A 122 -5.77 3.37 -7.74
N ALA A 123 -6.67 3.73 -6.81
CA ALA A 123 -6.91 2.98 -5.58
C ALA A 123 -7.34 1.52 -5.82
N TRP A 124 -7.87 1.15 -6.99
CA TRP A 124 -8.24 -0.22 -7.33
C TRP A 124 -7.06 -1.08 -7.81
N SER A 125 -5.92 -0.47 -8.16
CA SER A 125 -4.72 -1.22 -8.56
C SER A 125 -4.17 -2.08 -7.40
N LYS A 126 -4.47 -1.70 -6.15
CA LYS A 126 -4.09 -2.48 -4.96
C LYS A 126 -4.63 -3.91 -4.97
N ILE A 127 -5.82 -4.11 -5.55
CA ILE A 127 -6.43 -5.43 -5.67
C ILE A 127 -5.61 -6.31 -6.62
N ARG A 128 -5.15 -5.77 -7.76
CA ARG A 128 -4.29 -6.51 -8.70
C ARG A 128 -2.94 -6.87 -8.08
N ALA A 129 -2.34 -5.94 -7.34
CA ALA A 129 -1.07 -6.18 -6.65
C ALA A 129 -1.17 -7.34 -5.67
N VAL A 130 -2.22 -7.35 -4.84
CA VAL A 130 -2.46 -8.43 -3.88
C VAL A 130 -2.81 -9.74 -4.58
N GLN A 131 -3.67 -9.73 -5.61
CA GLN A 131 -3.99 -10.92 -6.40
C GLN A 131 -2.77 -11.55 -7.05
N TYR A 132 -1.84 -10.74 -7.55
CA TYR A 132 -0.58 -11.24 -8.11
C TYR A 132 0.22 -12.02 -7.06
N LEU A 133 0.40 -11.47 -5.85
CA LEU A 133 1.13 -12.15 -4.77
C LEU A 133 0.44 -13.43 -4.27
N LEU A 134 -0.89 -13.49 -4.36
CA LEU A 134 -1.67 -14.69 -4.02
C LEU A 134 -1.68 -15.74 -5.15
N SER A 135 -1.17 -15.40 -6.34
CA SER A 135 -1.25 -16.28 -7.52
C SER A 135 0.00 -17.13 -7.74
N SER A 136 -0.15 -18.22 -8.50
CA SER A 136 0.96 -19.04 -8.97
C SER A 136 1.99 -18.26 -9.80
N ASN A 137 1.58 -17.18 -10.48
CA ASN A 137 2.49 -16.34 -11.25
C ASN A 137 3.60 -15.74 -10.37
N PHE A 138 3.28 -15.35 -9.12
CA PHE A 138 4.27 -14.84 -8.20
C PHE A 138 5.19 -15.95 -7.68
N THR A 139 4.64 -17.12 -7.38
CA THR A 139 5.42 -18.31 -6.96
C THR A 139 6.51 -18.68 -7.97
N HIS A 140 6.23 -18.50 -9.27
CA HIS A 140 7.17 -18.80 -10.35
C HIS A 140 8.03 -17.62 -10.80
N ASP A 141 7.84 -16.42 -10.25
CA ASP A 141 8.67 -15.26 -10.56
C ASP A 141 9.93 -15.25 -9.68
N ALA A 142 10.96 -15.97 -10.11
CA ALA A 142 12.23 -16.06 -9.39
C ALA A 142 12.93 -14.69 -9.17
N THR A 143 12.55 -13.64 -9.92
CA THR A 143 13.12 -12.30 -9.77
C THR A 143 12.54 -11.56 -8.55
N ARG A 144 11.27 -11.82 -8.23
CA ARG A 144 10.53 -11.17 -7.13
C ARG A 144 10.28 -12.10 -5.94
N ASN A 145 10.35 -13.41 -6.16
CA ASN A 145 10.17 -14.44 -5.15
C ASN A 145 11.31 -15.48 -5.24
N PRO A 146 12.49 -15.17 -4.68
CA PRO A 146 13.62 -16.11 -4.72
C PRO A 146 13.37 -17.38 -3.90
N THR A 147 12.38 -17.39 -3.00
CA THR A 147 12.04 -18.57 -2.19
C THR A 147 11.25 -19.62 -2.98
N GLY A 148 10.58 -19.22 -4.07
CA GLY A 148 9.67 -20.07 -4.83
C GLY A 148 8.46 -20.57 -4.02
N ARG A 149 8.23 -20.04 -2.80
CA ARG A 149 7.09 -20.41 -1.95
C ARG A 149 5.92 -19.45 -2.20
N PRO A 150 4.67 -19.93 -2.24
CA PRO A 150 3.50 -19.03 -2.24
C PRO A 150 3.48 -18.18 -0.95
N CYS A 151 2.83 -17.02 -1.01
CA CYS A 151 2.58 -16.22 0.19
C CYS A 151 1.44 -16.85 0.99
N ASP A 152 1.65 -17.07 2.29
CA ASP A 152 0.57 -17.47 3.21
C ASP A 152 -0.27 -16.25 3.61
N TRP A 153 0.39 -15.09 3.70
CA TRP A 153 -0.24 -13.80 3.98
C TRP A 153 0.31 -12.71 3.08
N VAL A 154 -0.57 -11.81 2.66
CA VAL A 154 -0.22 -10.60 1.94
C VAL A 154 -0.61 -9.39 2.77
N PHE A 155 0.36 -8.53 3.04
CA PHE A 155 0.16 -7.23 3.68
C PHE A 155 0.20 -6.12 2.63
N TRP A 156 -0.95 -5.48 2.41
CA TRP A 156 -1.05 -4.27 1.60
C TRP A 156 -0.70 -3.04 2.44
N MET A 157 0.13 -2.15 1.87
CA MET A 157 0.40 -0.82 2.40
C MET A 157 0.29 0.23 1.28
N ASP A 158 -0.43 1.32 1.52
CA ASP A 158 -0.41 2.48 0.63
C ASP A 158 1.00 3.11 0.60
N ALA A 159 1.34 3.77 -0.52
CA ALA A 159 2.67 4.33 -0.74
C ALA A 159 3.09 5.39 0.28
N ASP A 160 2.13 6.02 0.98
CA ASP A 160 2.35 7.01 2.04
C ASP A 160 2.38 6.38 3.45
N THR A 161 2.27 5.06 3.58
CA THR A 161 2.25 4.37 4.88
C THR A 161 3.67 4.04 5.37
N VAL A 162 4.02 4.45 6.59
CA VAL A 162 5.33 4.19 7.22
C VAL A 162 5.20 3.34 8.48
N ILE A 163 6.22 2.54 8.75
CA ILE A 163 6.35 1.68 9.93
C ILE A 163 7.10 2.44 11.01
N LEU A 164 6.40 2.76 12.10
CA LEU A 164 6.93 3.54 13.22
C LEU A 164 7.50 2.67 14.34
N ASN A 165 7.02 1.43 14.49
CA ASN A 165 7.52 0.48 15.49
C ASN A 165 7.92 -0.83 14.80
N SER A 166 9.18 -0.91 14.38
CA SER A 166 9.71 -2.09 13.70
C SER A 166 9.94 -3.29 14.63
N SER A 167 9.75 -3.15 15.94
CA SER A 167 9.91 -4.25 16.91
C SER A 167 8.69 -5.15 16.99
N ILE A 168 7.53 -4.70 16.50
CA ILE A 168 6.33 -5.53 16.39
C ILE A 168 6.39 -6.32 15.09
N ALA A 169 6.41 -7.65 15.17
CA ALA A 169 6.35 -8.54 14.02
C ALA A 169 4.89 -8.71 13.55
N LEU A 170 4.66 -8.97 12.27
CA LEU A 170 3.31 -9.23 11.74
C LEU A 170 2.69 -10.48 12.38
N GLU A 171 3.49 -11.50 12.68
CA GLU A 171 3.03 -12.72 13.35
C GLU A 171 2.39 -12.45 14.72
N SER A 172 2.78 -11.37 15.42
CA SER A 172 2.17 -11.02 16.71
C SER A 172 0.76 -10.43 16.58
N ILE A 173 0.29 -10.20 15.36
CA ILE A 173 -1.07 -9.73 15.06
C ILE A 173 -1.83 -10.66 14.09
N LEU A 174 -1.13 -11.59 13.43
CA LEU A 174 -1.76 -12.54 12.53
C LEU A 174 -2.44 -13.66 13.33
N PRO A 175 -3.70 -14.01 13.00
CA PRO A 175 -4.45 -15.04 13.71
C PRO A 175 -3.82 -16.42 13.46
N GLN A 176 -3.76 -17.21 14.54
CA GLN A 176 -3.45 -18.63 14.44
C GLN A 176 -4.65 -19.39 13.85
N ASP A 177 -4.36 -20.54 13.24
CA ASP A 177 -5.39 -21.47 12.79
C ASP A 177 -5.92 -22.20 14.01
N ASP A 178 -7.23 -22.10 14.23
CA ASP A 178 -7.88 -22.87 15.27
C ASP A 178 -8.17 -24.26 14.69
N ASP A 179 -7.24 -25.19 14.88
CA ASP A 179 -7.37 -26.59 14.45
C ASP A 179 -8.55 -27.31 15.14
N ASN A 180 -9.19 -26.69 16.15
CA ASN A 180 -10.47 -27.14 16.64
C ASN A 180 -11.56 -26.87 15.60
N LYS A 181 -11.93 -27.94 14.91
CA LYS A 181 -13.04 -28.08 13.95
C LYS A 181 -14.42 -27.56 14.44
N ASP A 182 -14.54 -27.19 15.71
CA ASP A 182 -15.75 -26.63 16.33
C ASP A 182 -15.80 -25.09 16.33
N SER A 183 -14.69 -24.42 15.99
CA SER A 183 -14.64 -22.96 15.91
C SER A 183 -14.86 -22.47 14.47
N ASN A 184 -16.05 -21.94 14.21
CA ASN A 184 -16.43 -21.37 12.91
C ASN A 184 -15.71 -20.04 12.58
N ARG A 185 -14.50 -19.80 13.11
CA ARG A 185 -13.85 -18.49 13.13
C ARG A 185 -12.47 -18.49 12.49
N LYS A 186 -12.41 -18.81 11.19
CA LYS A 186 -11.25 -18.53 10.35
C LYS A 186 -11.20 -17.03 10.02
N ILE A 187 -10.09 -16.37 10.38
CA ILE A 187 -9.87 -14.95 10.07
C ILE A 187 -8.95 -14.85 8.86
N ASP A 188 -9.54 -14.49 7.72
CA ASP A 188 -8.81 -14.37 6.44
C ASP A 188 -8.49 -12.91 6.06
N LEU A 189 -9.16 -11.92 6.67
CA LEU A 189 -9.00 -10.50 6.35
C LEU A 189 -8.89 -9.67 7.63
N ILE A 190 -7.82 -8.89 7.74
CA ILE A 190 -7.60 -7.92 8.81
C ILE A 190 -7.62 -6.52 8.18
N VAL A 191 -8.57 -5.69 8.61
CA VAL A 191 -8.69 -4.30 8.16
C VAL A 191 -8.35 -3.34 9.30
N THR A 192 -7.77 -2.19 8.94
CA THR A 192 -7.54 -1.11 9.91
C THR A 192 -8.78 -0.23 10.03
N MET A 193 -9.04 0.29 11.22
CA MET A 193 -10.17 1.19 11.49
C MET A 193 -9.66 2.61 11.68
N ASP A 194 -10.32 3.58 11.05
CA ASP A 194 -10.09 5.00 11.27
C ASP A 194 -10.92 5.52 12.46
N ARG A 195 -10.65 6.75 12.89
CA ARG A 195 -11.27 7.44 14.05
C ARG A 195 -12.79 7.49 14.03
N ARG A 196 -13.42 7.29 12.87
CA ARG A 196 -14.89 7.26 12.70
C ARG A 196 -15.47 5.85 12.70
N PHE A 197 -14.71 4.84 13.14
CA PHE A 197 -15.08 3.43 13.05
C PHE A 197 -15.36 2.97 11.61
N THR A 198 -14.76 3.65 10.65
CA THR A 198 -14.81 3.29 9.24
C THR A 198 -13.54 2.55 8.87
N ALA A 199 -13.66 1.51 8.04
CA ALA A 199 -12.49 0.80 7.54
C ALA A 199 -11.58 1.74 6.74
N ASN A 200 -10.29 1.66 7.00
CA ASN A 200 -9.22 2.27 6.20
C ASN A 200 -8.62 1.17 5.31
N SER A 201 -8.53 1.44 4.01
CA SER A 201 -8.00 0.49 3.02
C SER A 201 -6.55 0.76 2.65
N GLY A 202 -5.86 1.59 3.44
CA GLY A 202 -4.45 1.93 3.25
C GLY A 202 -3.49 0.95 3.90
N ALA A 203 -3.93 0.21 4.92
CA ALA A 203 -3.18 -0.91 5.48
C ALA A 203 -4.15 -2.04 5.86
N TRP A 204 -3.95 -3.23 5.28
CA TRP A 204 -4.77 -4.42 5.55
C TRP A 204 -4.03 -5.69 5.17
N LEU A 205 -4.36 -6.80 5.83
CA LEU A 205 -3.75 -8.10 5.60
C LEU A 205 -4.81 -9.07 5.11
N ILE A 206 -4.44 -9.91 4.14
CA ILE A 206 -5.28 -11.01 3.67
C ILE A 206 -4.49 -12.31 3.64
N ARG A 207 -5.16 -13.38 4.01
CA ARG A 207 -4.61 -14.72 3.96
C ARG A 207 -4.80 -15.32 2.56
N ALA A 208 -3.80 -16.04 2.07
CA ALA A 208 -4.02 -16.95 0.95
C ALA A 208 -4.95 -18.08 1.38
N GLN A 209 -6.00 -18.32 0.60
CA GLN A 209 -6.79 -19.53 0.80
C GLN A 209 -6.04 -20.69 0.15
N SER A 210 -5.78 -21.74 0.93
CA SER A 210 -5.48 -23.06 0.39
C SER A 210 -6.72 -23.54 -0.37
N GLU A 211 -6.60 -23.79 -1.68
CA GLU A 211 -7.59 -24.56 -2.44
C GLU A 211 -7.70 -26.00 -1.89
#